data_AF-A0A101L4L0-F1
#
_entry.id   AF-A0A101L4L0-F1
#
_cell.length_a   1.000
_cell.length_b   1.000
_cell.length_c   1.000
_cell.angle_alpha   90.00
_cell.angle_beta   90.00
_cell.angle_gamma   90.00
#
_symmetry.space_group_name_H-M   'P 1'
#
loop_
_entity.id
_entity.type
_entity.pdbx_description
1 polymer ?
#
loop_
_entity_poly.entity_id
_entity_poly.type
_entity_poly.pdbx_seq_one_letter_code
_entity_poly.pdbx_strand_id
1 'polypeptide(L)'
;MDRQLRRAPDAEWVLMYRLGLSRKRIADLVRVHPAVVGYHLVIARRQNPELEAAHLASLSTQSRPSPASIARMEEIIEWVRAKGRLPRDRSEDKGERSMARWLSDRRSEAAEGALEPAYRDGLAQVPGWLGNRREAQDEARWNDRLAQLVVYRGEGNDWPRHRKTDSDREHTLGVWIHTQRYKRRRGDLDPAKVELLDAAVPGWQAGRTRGRPPSR
;
A
#
# COMPACT_ATOMS: atom_id res chain seq x y z
N MET A 1 -41.67 -16.77 26.13
CA MET A 1 -40.86 -17.27 25.00
C MET A 1 -41.82 -17.65 23.88
N ASP A 2 -42.31 -16.67 23.12
CA ASP A 2 -43.16 -16.95 21.97
C ASP A 2 -42.30 -17.25 20.75
N ARG A 3 -42.05 -18.54 20.51
CA ARG A 3 -41.67 -19.03 19.18
C ARG A 3 -42.93 -18.98 18.31
N GLN A 4 -43.30 -17.78 17.86
CA GLN A 4 -44.14 -17.69 16.67
C GLN A 4 -43.41 -18.44 15.57
N LEU A 5 -44.06 -19.47 15.03
CA LEU A 5 -43.66 -20.17 13.81
C LEU A 5 -43.69 -19.13 12.68
N ARG A 6 -42.60 -18.37 12.53
CA ARG A 6 -42.47 -17.38 11.46
C ARG A 6 -42.55 -18.13 10.14
N ARG A 7 -43.59 -17.87 9.36
CA ARG A 7 -43.79 -18.48 8.03
C ARG A 7 -42.57 -18.13 7.17
N ALA A 8 -41.94 -19.14 6.56
CA ALA A 8 -40.82 -18.90 5.67
C ALA A 8 -41.32 -18.53 4.25
N PRO A 9 -40.72 -17.51 3.59
CA PRO A 9 -39.64 -16.66 4.10
C PRO A 9 -40.16 -15.54 5.01
N ASP A 10 -39.30 -15.10 5.93
CA ASP A 10 -39.62 -14.00 6.83
C ASP A 10 -39.42 -12.68 6.09
N ALA A 11 -40.49 -11.88 5.96
CA ALA A 11 -40.47 -10.65 5.17
C ALA A 11 -39.48 -9.60 5.70
N GLU A 12 -39.31 -9.52 7.02
CA GLU A 12 -38.38 -8.57 7.66
C GLU A 12 -36.93 -8.95 7.33
N TRP A 13 -36.59 -10.24 7.41
CA TRP A 13 -35.23 -10.71 7.13
C TRP A 13 -34.89 -10.59 5.64
N VAL A 14 -35.87 -10.82 4.76
CA VAL A 14 -35.73 -10.62 3.32
C VAL A 14 -35.49 -9.15 3.01
N LEU A 15 -36.20 -8.23 3.67
CA LEU A 15 -35.99 -6.79 3.51
C LEU A 15 -34.60 -6.37 4.00
N MET A 16 -34.17 -6.83 5.18
CA MET A 16 -32.82 -6.55 5.69
C MET A 16 -31.73 -7.04 4.73
N TYR A 17 -31.88 -8.25 4.17
CA TYR A 17 -30.96 -8.77 3.16
C TYR A 17 -30.99 -7.93 1.88
N ARG A 18 -32.18 -7.58 1.37
CA ARG A 18 -32.34 -6.72 0.19
C ARG A 18 -31.64 -5.37 0.36
N LEU A 19 -31.62 -4.83 1.59
CA LEU A 19 -30.93 -3.59 1.96
C LEU A 19 -29.41 -3.76 2.17
N GLY A 20 -28.83 -4.92 1.82
CA GLY A 20 -27.38 -5.14 1.85
C GLY A 20 -26.84 -5.78 3.14
N LEU A 21 -27.68 -6.09 4.14
CA LEU A 21 -27.19 -6.74 5.36
C LEU A 21 -26.81 -8.19 5.09
N SER A 22 -25.66 -8.63 5.63
CA SER A 22 -25.23 -10.02 5.51
C SER A 22 -26.09 -10.94 6.38
N ARG A 23 -26.18 -12.22 5.98
CA ARG A 23 -26.86 -13.27 6.76
C ARG A 23 -26.45 -13.30 8.24
N LYS A 24 -25.16 -13.07 8.52
CA LYS A 24 -24.61 -13.07 9.87
C LYS A 24 -25.11 -11.85 10.64
N ARG A 25 -25.08 -10.68 10.01
CA ARG A 25 -25.54 -9.43 10.62
C ARG A 25 -27.03 -9.45 10.96
N ILE A 26 -27.85 -10.00 10.06
CA ILE A 26 -29.29 -10.18 10.29
C ILE A 26 -29.52 -11.10 11.49
N ALA A 27 -28.81 -12.23 11.52
CA ALA A 27 -28.90 -13.21 12.61
C ALA A 27 -28.53 -12.62 13.97
N ASP A 28 -27.47 -11.81 14.03
CA ASP A 28 -27.04 -11.10 15.24
C ASP A 28 -28.10 -10.10 15.72
N LEU A 29 -28.71 -9.33 14.80
CA LEU A 29 -29.73 -8.32 15.12
C LEU A 29 -31.01 -8.95 15.68
N VAL A 30 -31.48 -10.03 15.06
CA VAL A 30 -32.74 -10.69 15.45
C VAL A 30 -32.51 -11.83 16.45
N ARG A 31 -31.27 -12.03 16.90
CA ARG A 31 -30.83 -13.03 17.88
C ARG A 31 -31.22 -14.46 17.53
N VAL A 32 -31.00 -14.87 16.29
CA VAL A 32 -31.21 -16.24 15.80
C VAL A 32 -29.93 -16.82 15.23
N HIS A 33 -29.88 -18.14 15.01
CA HIS A 33 -28.71 -18.77 14.39
C HIS A 33 -28.62 -18.42 12.89
N PRO A 34 -27.43 -18.09 12.33
CA PRO A 34 -27.28 -17.69 10.93
C PRO A 34 -27.80 -18.70 9.90
N ALA A 35 -27.81 -19.99 10.23
CA ALA A 35 -28.38 -21.03 9.37
C ALA A 35 -29.91 -20.87 9.17
N VAL A 36 -30.62 -20.38 10.18
CA VAL A 36 -32.06 -20.14 10.11
C VAL A 36 -32.35 -19.00 9.14
N VAL A 37 -31.60 -17.90 9.22
CA VAL A 37 -31.68 -16.80 8.24
C VAL A 37 -31.37 -17.32 6.83
N GLY A 38 -30.31 -18.14 6.70
CA GLY A 38 -29.95 -18.76 5.43
C GLY A 38 -31.09 -19.56 4.79
N TYR A 39 -31.81 -20.36 5.56
CA TYR A 39 -32.98 -21.12 5.09
C TYR A 39 -34.09 -20.19 4.55
N HIS A 40 -34.41 -19.12 5.27
CA HIS A 40 -35.43 -18.15 4.81
C HIS A 40 -34.99 -17.43 3.53
N LEU A 41 -33.71 -17.05 3.42
CA LEU A 41 -33.20 -16.40 2.21
C LEU A 41 -33.19 -17.33 1.00
N VAL A 42 -32.91 -18.63 1.17
CA VAL A 42 -32.99 -19.62 0.08
C VAL A 42 -34.41 -19.70 -0.49
N ILE A 43 -35.42 -19.74 0.38
CA ILE A 43 -36.83 -19.74 -0.06
C ILE A 43 -37.19 -18.41 -0.73
N ALA A 44 -36.75 -17.28 -0.15
CA ALA A 44 -37.02 -15.96 -0.70
C ALA A 44 -36.42 -15.76 -2.11
N ARG A 45 -35.19 -16.24 -2.36
CA ARG A 45 -34.57 -16.18 -3.69
C ARG A 45 -35.29 -17.04 -4.73
N ARG A 46 -35.87 -18.17 -4.32
CA ARG A 46 -36.69 -19.02 -5.21
C ARG A 46 -37.99 -18.32 -5.62
N GLN A 47 -38.58 -17.55 -4.71
CA GLN A 47 -39.82 -16.80 -4.96
C GLN A 47 -39.56 -15.47 -5.70
N ASN A 48 -38.43 -14.83 -5.43
CA ASN A 48 -38.01 -13.59 -6.08
C ASN A 48 -36.53 -13.67 -6.49
N PRO A 49 -36.24 -14.05 -7.74
CA PRO A 49 -34.89 -14.11 -8.28
C PRO A 49 -34.14 -12.77 -8.26
N GLU A 50 -34.83 -11.63 -8.28
CA GLU A 50 -34.23 -10.30 -8.25
C GLU A 50 -33.67 -9.90 -6.87
N LEU A 51 -34.00 -10.67 -5.81
CA LEU A 51 -33.53 -10.38 -4.46
C LEU A 51 -32.00 -10.31 -4.37
N GLU A 52 -31.32 -11.19 -5.09
CA GLU A 52 -29.85 -11.21 -5.10
C GLU A 52 -29.29 -10.00 -5.85
N ALA A 53 -29.87 -9.64 -7.00
CA ALA A 53 -29.50 -8.44 -7.73
C ALA A 53 -29.71 -7.17 -6.90
N ALA A 54 -30.83 -7.08 -6.16
CA ALA A 54 -31.11 -5.97 -5.25
C ALA A 54 -30.15 -5.92 -4.05
N HIS A 55 -29.77 -7.07 -3.49
CA HIS A 55 -28.75 -7.15 -2.43
C HIS A 55 -27.40 -6.63 -2.94
N LEU A 56 -26.96 -7.09 -4.11
CA LEU A 56 -25.70 -6.64 -4.73
C LEU A 56 -25.73 -5.14 -5.09
N ALA A 57 -26.86 -4.64 -5.59
CA ALA A 57 -27.04 -3.21 -5.85
C ALA A 57 -26.94 -2.37 -4.57
N SER A 58 -27.53 -2.83 -3.46
CA SER A 58 -27.42 -2.16 -2.16
C SER A 58 -25.98 -2.18 -1.62
N LEU A 59 -25.25 -3.29 -1.74
CA LEU A 59 -23.83 -3.36 -1.38
C LEU A 59 -23.00 -2.36 -2.20
N SER A 60 -23.24 -2.28 -3.52
CA SER A 60 -22.53 -1.33 -4.39
C SER A 60 -22.79 0.13 -4.02
N THR A 61 -24.00 0.44 -3.53
CA THR A 61 -24.38 1.80 -3.11
C THR A 61 -23.80 2.14 -1.74
N GLN A 62 -23.68 1.17 -0.83
CA GLN A 62 -23.03 1.36 0.47
C GLN A 62 -21.51 1.50 0.37
N SER A 63 -20.88 0.87 -0.64
CA SER A 63 -19.45 1.04 -0.93
C SER A 63 -19.12 2.35 -1.64
N ARG A 64 -20.10 3.09 -2.18
CA ARG A 64 -19.86 4.40 -2.78
C ARG A 64 -19.38 5.40 -1.72
N PRO A 65 -18.47 6.31 -2.08
CA PRO A 65 -17.94 7.28 -1.16
C PRO A 65 -19.04 8.29 -0.88
N SER A 66 -19.16 8.70 0.38
CA SER A 66 -20.15 9.72 0.76
C SER A 66 -19.84 11.05 0.05
N PRO A 67 -20.84 11.91 -0.18
CA PRO A 67 -20.62 13.24 -0.76
C PRO A 67 -19.56 14.05 0.00
N ALA A 68 -19.52 13.94 1.33
CA ALA A 68 -18.49 14.57 2.15
C ALA A 68 -17.07 14.04 1.86
N SER A 69 -16.95 12.75 1.53
CA SER A 69 -15.66 12.15 1.19
C SER A 69 -15.18 12.55 -0.21
N ILE A 70 -16.12 12.71 -1.15
CA ILE A 70 -15.84 13.28 -2.48
C ILE A 70 -15.39 14.74 -2.34
N ALA A 71 -16.10 15.56 -1.57
CA ALA A 71 -15.73 16.96 -1.34
C ALA A 71 -14.33 17.08 -0.72
N ARG A 72 -13.97 16.18 0.21
CA ARG A 72 -12.61 16.12 0.78
C ARG A 72 -11.55 15.76 -0.27
N MET A 73 -11.87 14.86 -1.20
CA MET A 73 -10.97 14.54 -2.31
C MET A 73 -10.76 15.75 -3.21
N GLU A 74 -11.83 16.45 -3.57
CA GLU A 74 -11.80 17.66 -4.39
C GLU A 74 -10.96 18.77 -3.71
N GLU A 75 -11.17 19.00 -2.41
CA GLU A 75 -10.37 19.93 -1.61
C GLU A 75 -8.86 19.62 -1.71
N ILE A 76 -8.48 18.33 -1.64
CA ILE A 76 -7.09 17.90 -1.75
C ILE A 76 -6.55 18.12 -3.17
N ILE A 77 -7.35 17.82 -4.19
CA ILE A 77 -6.97 18.04 -5.59
C ILE A 77 -6.71 19.53 -5.84
N GLU A 78 -7.61 20.40 -5.39
CA GLU A 78 -7.45 21.85 -5.50
C GLU A 78 -6.23 22.34 -4.72
N TRP A 79 -6.02 21.83 -3.52
CA TRP A 79 -4.83 22.18 -2.72
C TRP A 79 -3.53 21.79 -3.43
N VAL A 80 -3.47 20.58 -4.01
CA VAL A 80 -2.29 20.12 -4.77
C VAL A 80 -2.08 20.98 -6.01
N ARG A 81 -3.16 21.33 -6.72
CA ARG A 81 -3.11 22.22 -7.88
C ARG A 81 -2.59 23.61 -7.51
N ALA A 82 -3.06 24.17 -6.40
CA ALA A 82 -2.67 25.48 -5.91
C ALA A 82 -1.23 25.53 -5.39
N LYS A 83 -0.76 24.46 -4.71
CA LYS A 83 0.60 24.40 -4.15
C LYS A 83 1.64 23.80 -5.09
N GLY A 84 1.22 23.13 -6.16
CA GLY A 84 2.10 22.41 -7.10
C GLY A 84 2.85 21.23 -6.46
N ARG A 85 2.40 20.74 -5.31
CA ARG A 85 3.06 19.66 -4.56
C ARG A 85 2.06 18.86 -3.75
N LEU A 86 2.44 17.64 -3.38
CA LEU A 86 1.64 16.81 -2.48
C LEU A 86 1.72 17.30 -1.01
N PRO A 87 0.64 17.12 -0.21
CA PRO A 87 0.63 17.37 1.22
C PRO A 87 1.71 16.59 1.96
N ARG A 88 2.30 17.19 3.01
CA ARG A 88 3.33 16.59 3.85
C ARG A 88 2.76 16.13 5.19
N ASP A 89 3.14 14.91 5.59
CA ASP A 89 2.80 14.32 6.90
C ASP A 89 3.41 15.09 8.08
N ARG A 90 4.58 15.72 7.86
CA ARG A 90 5.34 16.52 8.83
C ARG A 90 5.21 18.04 8.59
N SER A 91 4.11 18.49 8.01
CA SER A 91 3.83 19.94 7.93
C SER A 91 3.50 20.52 9.31
N GLU A 92 3.75 21.80 9.53
CA GLU A 92 3.28 22.55 10.71
C GLU A 92 1.76 22.78 10.66
N ASP A 93 1.19 22.83 9.45
CA ASP A 93 -0.24 23.00 9.24
C ASP A 93 -1.03 21.70 9.51
N LYS A 94 -2.06 21.80 10.35
CA LYS A 94 -2.89 20.64 10.72
C LYS A 94 -3.73 20.13 9.55
N GLY A 95 -4.19 21.02 8.67
CA GLY A 95 -4.95 20.68 7.46
C GLY A 95 -4.10 19.85 6.50
N GLU A 96 -2.89 20.32 6.20
CA GLU A 96 -1.94 19.62 5.33
C GLU A 96 -1.59 18.22 5.85
N ARG A 97 -1.37 18.08 7.17
CA ARG A 97 -1.14 16.75 7.78
C ARG A 97 -2.35 15.83 7.63
N SER A 98 -3.56 16.36 7.73
CA SER A 98 -4.83 15.63 7.57
C SER A 98 -5.02 15.14 6.13
N MET A 99 -4.68 16.00 5.16
CA MET A 99 -4.69 15.66 3.72
C MET A 99 -3.62 14.61 3.38
N ALA A 100 -2.42 14.73 3.96
CA ALA A 100 -1.33 13.78 3.75
C ALA A 100 -1.67 12.37 4.26
N ARG A 101 -2.31 12.27 5.43
CA ARG A 101 -2.80 10.98 5.96
C ARG A 101 -3.87 10.38 5.07
N TRP A 102 -4.86 11.18 4.66
CA TRP A 102 -5.93 10.72 3.78
C TRP A 102 -5.39 10.15 2.46
N LEU A 103 -4.41 10.83 1.84
CA LEU A 103 -3.74 10.32 0.63
C LEU A 103 -2.94 9.03 0.91
N SER A 104 -2.38 8.87 2.11
CA SER A 104 -1.70 7.63 2.49
C SER A 104 -2.68 6.45 2.58
N ASP A 105 -3.85 6.66 3.18
CA ASP A 105 -4.87 5.62 3.31
C ASP A 105 -5.38 5.17 1.92
N ARG A 106 -5.64 6.13 1.02
CA ARG A 106 -6.05 5.84 -0.37
C ARG A 106 -4.96 5.10 -1.16
N ARG A 107 -3.68 5.37 -0.91
CA ARG A 107 -2.58 4.60 -1.53
C ARG A 107 -2.55 3.16 -1.04
N SER A 108 -2.73 2.94 0.27
CA SER A 108 -2.79 1.59 0.83
C SER A 108 -3.94 0.79 0.21
N GLU A 109 -5.13 1.39 0.10
CA GLU A 109 -6.27 0.77 -0.58
C GLU A 109 -6.01 0.50 -2.06
N ALA A 110 -5.27 1.39 -2.74
CA ALA A 110 -4.88 1.18 -4.13
C ALA A 110 -3.93 -0.02 -4.27
N ALA A 111 -2.95 -0.14 -3.37
CA ALA A 111 -2.00 -1.25 -3.33
C ALA A 111 -2.69 -2.59 -3.00
N GLU A 112 -3.72 -2.57 -2.17
CA GLU A 112 -4.55 -3.74 -1.83
C GLU A 112 -5.60 -4.07 -2.91
N GLY A 113 -5.73 -3.24 -3.96
CA GLY A 113 -6.75 -3.39 -5.01
C GLY A 113 -8.18 -3.09 -4.54
N ALA A 114 -8.35 -2.57 -3.33
CA ALA A 114 -9.63 -2.23 -2.71
C ALA A 114 -10.07 -0.79 -2.99
N LEU A 115 -9.26 0.01 -3.69
CA LEU A 115 -9.60 1.40 -3.99
C LEU A 115 -10.85 1.49 -4.86
N GLU A 116 -11.82 2.23 -4.34
CA GLU A 116 -13.10 2.46 -4.96
C GLU A 116 -12.94 3.33 -6.24
N PRO A 117 -13.67 3.01 -7.34
CA PRO A 117 -13.42 3.63 -8.64
C PRO A 117 -13.52 5.17 -8.65
N ALA A 118 -14.45 5.76 -7.90
CA ALA A 118 -14.57 7.22 -7.86
C ALA A 118 -13.31 7.91 -7.30
N TYR A 119 -12.66 7.33 -6.29
CA TYR A 119 -11.37 7.83 -5.81
C TYR A 119 -10.25 7.61 -6.83
N ARG A 120 -10.24 6.47 -7.53
CA ARG A 120 -9.24 6.18 -8.57
C ARG A 120 -9.29 7.23 -9.67
N ASP A 121 -10.50 7.50 -10.18
CA ASP A 121 -10.72 8.42 -11.29
C ASP A 121 -10.47 9.88 -10.86
N GLY A 122 -10.90 10.27 -9.65
CA GLY A 122 -10.63 11.59 -9.11
C GLY A 122 -9.14 11.85 -8.89
N LEU A 123 -8.45 10.91 -8.23
CA LEU A 123 -7.02 11.07 -7.92
C LEU A 123 -6.10 10.87 -9.11
N ALA A 124 -6.55 10.23 -10.21
CA ALA A 124 -5.78 10.16 -11.46
C ALA A 124 -5.34 11.53 -11.99
N GLN A 125 -6.04 12.61 -11.61
CA GLN A 125 -5.70 13.99 -11.94
C GLN A 125 -4.54 14.57 -11.13
N VAL A 126 -4.05 13.87 -10.10
CA VAL A 126 -3.01 14.33 -9.18
C VAL A 126 -1.65 13.68 -9.55
N PRO A 127 -0.72 14.38 -10.22
CA PRO A 127 0.53 13.76 -10.64
C PRO A 127 1.34 13.21 -9.46
N GLY A 128 1.85 11.98 -9.62
CA GLY A 128 2.68 11.34 -8.61
C GLY A 128 1.95 10.96 -7.31
N TRP A 129 0.61 11.02 -7.27
CA TRP A 129 -0.13 10.67 -6.06
C TRP A 129 0.03 9.20 -5.68
N LEU A 130 0.16 8.28 -6.64
CA LEU A 130 0.49 6.87 -6.38
C LEU A 130 1.95 6.66 -5.98
N GLY A 131 2.83 7.62 -6.30
CA GLY A 131 4.24 7.55 -5.95
C GLY A 131 4.39 7.58 -4.43
N ASN A 132 4.85 6.48 -3.85
CA ASN A 132 5.24 6.46 -2.45
C ASN A 132 6.45 7.38 -2.30
N ARG A 133 6.26 8.56 -1.70
CA ARG A 133 7.36 9.50 -1.42
C ARG A 133 8.52 8.81 -0.71
N ARG A 134 8.24 7.82 0.14
CA ARG A 134 9.27 7.06 0.82
C ARG A 134 10.07 6.20 -0.16
N GLU A 135 9.40 5.48 -1.06
CA GLU A 135 10.09 4.74 -2.13
C GLU A 135 10.88 5.67 -3.04
N ALA A 136 10.31 6.80 -3.46
CA ALA A 136 11.04 7.79 -4.27
C ALA A 136 12.27 8.35 -3.52
N GLN A 137 12.16 8.62 -2.22
CA GLN A 137 13.29 9.04 -1.38
C GLN A 137 14.31 7.92 -1.15
N ASP A 138 13.85 6.68 -1.00
CA ASP A 138 14.72 5.51 -0.85
C ASP A 138 15.47 5.24 -2.14
N GLU A 139 14.82 5.40 -3.30
CA GLU A 139 15.41 5.33 -4.63
C GLU A 139 16.43 6.44 -4.84
N ALA A 140 16.08 7.69 -4.51
CA ALA A 140 17.01 8.81 -4.59
C ALA A 140 18.24 8.61 -3.68
N ARG A 141 18.04 8.13 -2.44
CA ARG A 141 19.13 7.79 -1.51
C ARG A 141 19.99 6.64 -2.04
N TRP A 142 19.38 5.65 -2.69
CA TRP A 142 20.09 4.54 -3.30
C TRP A 142 20.99 5.02 -4.44
N ASN A 143 20.45 5.86 -5.33
CA ASN A 143 21.19 6.45 -6.46
C ASN A 143 22.32 7.38 -5.99
N ASP A 144 22.08 8.23 -4.98
CA ASP A 144 23.12 9.07 -4.37
C ASP A 144 24.28 8.24 -3.80
N ARG A 145 23.96 7.16 -3.08
CA ARG A 145 24.99 6.25 -2.56
C ARG A 145 25.76 5.51 -3.66
N LEU A 146 25.09 5.12 -4.74
CA LEU A 146 25.74 4.56 -5.92
C LEU A 146 26.73 5.56 -6.52
N ALA A 147 26.31 6.80 -6.76
CA ALA A 147 27.16 7.86 -7.29
C ALA A 147 28.38 8.11 -6.40
N GLN A 148 28.19 8.19 -5.08
CA GLN A 148 29.29 8.34 -4.13
C GLN A 148 30.27 7.15 -4.17
N LEU A 149 29.77 5.93 -4.36
CA LEU A 149 30.61 4.74 -4.50
C LEU A 149 31.42 4.76 -5.81
N VAL A 150 30.81 5.17 -6.92
CA VAL A 150 31.48 5.34 -8.22
C VAL A 150 32.62 6.34 -8.08
N VAL A 151 32.38 7.51 -7.49
CA VAL A 151 33.40 8.52 -7.24
C VAL A 151 34.51 7.98 -6.34
N TYR A 152 34.15 7.34 -5.23
CA TYR A 152 35.13 6.75 -4.30
C TYR A 152 36.04 5.72 -4.99
N ARG A 153 35.50 4.90 -5.90
CA ARG A 153 36.28 3.93 -6.69
C ARG A 153 37.11 4.61 -7.79
N GLY A 154 36.59 5.67 -8.40
CA GLY A 154 37.29 6.49 -9.40
C GLY A 154 38.49 7.25 -8.84
N GLU A 155 38.45 7.62 -7.56
CA GLU A 155 39.58 8.21 -6.81
C GLU A 155 40.77 7.23 -6.61
N GLY A 156 40.64 5.97 -7.04
CA GLY A 156 41.67 4.93 -6.89
C GLY A 156 41.59 4.14 -5.57
N ASN A 157 40.56 4.37 -4.76
CA ASN A 157 40.37 3.64 -3.50
C ASN A 157 39.92 2.19 -3.74
N ASP A 158 40.38 1.29 -2.87
CA ASP A 158 39.86 -0.08 -2.81
C ASP A 158 38.43 -0.12 -2.20
N TRP A 159 37.73 -1.26 -2.24
CA TRP A 159 36.32 -1.36 -1.80
C TRP A 159 36.11 -0.83 -0.37
N PRO A 160 35.10 0.02 -0.11
CA PRO A 160 34.92 0.61 1.22
C PRO A 160 34.64 -0.45 2.30
N ARG A 161 35.26 -0.29 3.47
CA ARG A 161 35.06 -1.17 4.63
C ARG A 161 33.93 -0.66 5.51
N HIS A 162 33.22 -1.56 6.19
CA HIS A 162 32.22 -1.21 7.20
C HIS A 162 32.74 -1.34 8.65
N ARG A 163 34.00 -1.78 8.83
CA ARG A 163 34.67 -1.94 10.14
C ARG A 163 36.10 -1.43 10.01
N LYS A 164 36.61 -0.82 11.10
CA LYS A 164 37.99 -0.29 11.20
C LYS A 164 38.31 0.63 10.01
N THR A 165 37.55 1.72 9.91
CA THR A 165 37.62 2.73 8.85
C THR A 165 38.20 4.01 9.41
N ASP A 166 39.03 4.69 8.63
CA ASP A 166 39.62 5.97 9.01
C ASP A 166 38.72 7.17 8.65
N SER A 167 37.66 6.93 7.86
CA SER A 167 36.71 7.95 7.40
C SER A 167 35.25 7.51 7.52
N ASP A 168 34.39 8.42 7.97
CA ASP A 168 32.93 8.23 8.01
C ASP A 168 32.32 7.99 6.62
N ARG A 169 32.92 8.58 5.57
CA ARG A 169 32.53 8.36 4.17
C ARG A 169 32.77 6.90 3.78
N GLU A 170 33.94 6.34 4.13
CA GLU A 170 34.25 4.93 3.88
C GLU A 170 33.29 4.02 4.66
N HIS A 171 33.08 4.30 5.94
CA HIS A 171 32.18 3.52 6.80
C HIS A 171 30.77 3.43 6.21
N THR A 172 30.20 4.58 5.84
CA THR A 172 28.84 4.69 5.30
C THR A 172 28.70 3.89 4.00
N LEU A 173 29.63 4.05 3.07
CA LEU A 173 29.62 3.32 1.80
C LEU A 173 29.85 1.81 2.02
N GLY A 174 30.70 1.45 2.97
CA GLY A 174 30.97 0.06 3.36
C GLY A 174 29.73 -0.65 3.90
N VAL A 175 28.97 0.00 4.79
CA VAL A 175 27.70 -0.52 5.31
C VAL A 175 26.67 -0.66 4.18
N TRP A 176 26.58 0.35 3.31
CA TRP A 176 25.64 0.35 2.19
C TRP A 176 25.91 -0.78 1.20
N ILE A 177 27.16 -0.95 0.73
CA ILE A 177 27.51 -2.01 -0.22
C ILE A 177 27.41 -3.41 0.40
N HIS A 178 27.72 -3.54 1.70
CA HIS A 178 27.50 -4.78 2.44
C HIS A 178 26.01 -5.17 2.44
N THR A 179 25.12 -4.21 2.66
CA THR A 179 23.67 -4.40 2.62
C THR A 179 23.21 -4.86 1.22
N GLN A 180 23.73 -4.26 0.14
CA GLN A 180 23.37 -4.68 -1.23
C GLN A 180 23.82 -6.13 -1.51
N ARG A 181 25.04 -6.50 -1.11
CA ARG A 181 25.56 -7.88 -1.23
C ARG A 181 24.74 -8.87 -0.43
N TYR A 182 24.27 -8.48 0.76
CA TYR A 182 23.41 -9.31 1.58
C TYR A 182 22.04 -9.52 0.92
N LYS A 183 21.38 -8.46 0.45
CA LYS A 183 20.09 -8.56 -0.26
C LYS A 183 20.18 -9.40 -1.52
N ARG A 184 21.24 -9.23 -2.33
CA ARG A 184 21.47 -10.04 -3.53
C ARG A 184 21.56 -11.53 -3.20
N ARG A 185 22.35 -11.91 -2.18
CA ARG A 185 22.50 -13.32 -1.77
C ARG A 185 21.19 -13.97 -1.32
N ARG A 186 20.22 -13.17 -0.89
CA ARG A 186 18.88 -13.62 -0.51
C ARG A 186 17.85 -13.57 -1.64
N GLY A 187 18.19 -13.00 -2.80
CA GLY A 187 17.23 -12.76 -3.88
C GLY A 187 16.29 -11.57 -3.63
N ASP A 188 16.54 -10.76 -2.58
CA ASP A 188 15.69 -9.62 -2.18
C ASP A 188 16.11 -8.30 -2.84
N LEU A 189 17.13 -8.32 -3.70
CA LEU A 189 17.60 -7.13 -4.42
C LEU A 189 16.91 -7.06 -5.78
N ASP A 190 16.30 -5.92 -6.07
CA ASP A 190 15.69 -5.61 -7.36
C ASP A 190 16.65 -5.91 -8.51
N PRO A 191 16.26 -6.71 -9.52
CA PRO A 191 17.08 -7.00 -10.69
C PRO A 191 17.61 -5.75 -11.39
N ALA A 192 16.82 -4.68 -11.49
CA ALA A 192 17.27 -3.42 -12.11
C ALA A 192 18.43 -2.77 -11.32
N LYS A 193 18.42 -2.91 -9.99
CA LYS A 193 19.50 -2.42 -9.12
C LYS A 193 20.77 -3.26 -9.25
N VAL A 194 20.64 -4.56 -9.53
CA VAL A 194 21.78 -5.44 -9.83
C VAL A 194 22.44 -4.99 -11.13
N GLU A 195 21.66 -4.79 -12.19
CA GLU A 195 22.17 -4.34 -13.50
C GLU A 195 22.85 -2.97 -13.39
N LEU A 196 22.26 -2.01 -12.68
CA LEU A 196 22.87 -0.71 -12.43
C LEU A 196 24.20 -0.81 -11.67
N LEU A 197 24.29 -1.67 -10.65
CA LEU A 197 25.53 -1.89 -9.91
C LEU A 197 26.60 -2.60 -10.75
N ASP A 198 26.21 -3.59 -11.56
CA ASP A 198 27.12 -4.31 -12.44
C ASP A 198 27.68 -3.39 -13.54
N ALA A 199 26.86 -2.46 -14.06
CA ALA A 199 27.29 -1.45 -15.03
C ALA A 199 28.16 -0.35 -14.41
N ALA A 200 27.76 0.21 -13.27
CA ALA A 200 28.42 1.37 -12.67
C ALA A 200 29.70 1.01 -11.91
N VAL A 201 29.74 -0.15 -11.24
CA VAL A 201 30.89 -0.57 -10.43
C VAL A 201 31.16 -2.08 -10.59
N PRO A 202 31.75 -2.51 -11.72
CA PRO A 202 32.05 -3.92 -11.97
C PRO A 202 32.85 -4.57 -10.83
N GLY A 203 32.49 -5.80 -10.47
CA GLY A 203 33.16 -6.55 -9.40
C GLY A 203 32.71 -6.19 -7.97
N TRP A 204 31.67 -5.35 -7.81
CA TRP A 204 31.12 -4.99 -6.49
C TRP A 204 30.67 -6.19 -5.65
N GLN A 205 30.48 -7.34 -6.27
CA GLN A 205 30.04 -8.57 -5.60
C GLN A 205 31.16 -9.24 -4.78
N ALA A 206 32.42 -9.16 -5.24
CA ALA A 206 33.55 -9.88 -4.65
C ALA A 206 34.13 -9.20 -3.41
N GLY A 207 34.06 -7.86 -3.34
CA GLY A 207 34.71 -7.07 -2.27
C GLY A 207 36.24 -7.13 -2.32
N ARG A 208 36.92 -6.65 -1.26
CA ARG A 208 38.39 -6.76 -1.16
C ARG A 208 38.73 -8.25 -1.11
N THR A 209 39.55 -8.72 -2.05
CA THR A 209 40.19 -10.03 -1.93
C THR A 209 41.03 -10.01 -0.65
N ARG A 210 40.74 -10.94 0.27
CA ARG A 210 41.53 -11.10 1.50
C ARG A 210 43.00 -11.20 1.09
N GLY A 211 43.81 -10.22 1.48
CA GLY A 211 45.25 -10.37 1.47
C GLY A 211 45.58 -11.54 2.38
N ARG A 212 45.84 -12.71 1.79
CA ARG A 212 46.63 -13.74 2.46
C ARG A 212 48.02 -13.12 2.59
N PRO A 213 48.56 -12.94 3.81
CA PRO A 213 49.96 -12.52 3.92
C PRO A 213 50.83 -13.56 3.21
N PRO A 214 51.89 -13.18 2.50
CA PRO A 214 52.86 -14.16 2.02
C PRO A 214 53.39 -14.91 3.25
N SER A 215 53.27 -16.24 3.25
CA SER A 215 53.98 -17.06 4.23
C SER A 215 55.47 -16.87 3.98
N ARG A 216 56.17 -16.36 4.99
CA ARG A 216 57.64 -16.45 5.05
C ARG A 216 58.07 -17.91 5.09
#